data_AF-A0A7C1KSN3-F1
#
_entry.id   AF-A0A7C1KSN3-F1
#
_cell.length_a   1.000
_cell.length_b   1.000
_cell.length_c   1.000
_cell.angle_alpha   90.00
_cell.angle_beta   90.00
_cell.angle_gamma   90.00
#
_symmetry.space_group_name_H-M   'P 1'
#
loop_
_entity.id
_entity.type
_entity.pdbx_description
1 polymer ?
#
loop_
_entity_poly.entity_id
_entity_poly.type
_entity_poly.pdbx_seq_one_letter_code
_entity_poly.pdbx_strand_id
1 'polypeptide(L)' 'MSELSHIDSEAKARMVDVSEKSTTSREAVACGTVTMKPETHHRNQPRWN' A
#
# COMPACT_ATOMS: atom_id res chain seq x y z
N MET A 1 -5.24 20.64 12.79
CA MET A 1 -4.52 19.60 12.02
C MET A 1 -4.97 18.25 12.53
N SER A 2 -5.23 17.28 11.67
CA SER A 2 -5.57 15.91 12.11
C SER A 2 -4.34 15.23 12.67
N GLU A 3 -4.45 14.67 13.88
CA GLU A 3 -3.40 13.89 14.52
C GLU A 3 -3.13 12.59 13.75
N LEU A 4 -1.86 12.23 13.57
CA LEU A 4 -1.47 11.00 12.89
C LEU A 4 -1.56 9.82 13.86
N SER A 5 -2.33 8.79 13.52
CA SER A 5 -2.54 7.64 14.42
C SER A 5 -1.33 6.69 14.51
N HIS A 6 -0.54 6.58 13.44
CA HIS A 6 0.61 5.65 13.39
C HIS A 6 1.94 6.30 13.81
N ILE A 7 1.92 7.55 14.25
CA ILE A 7 3.10 8.30 14.68
C ILE A 7 2.89 8.72 16.14
N ASP A 8 3.94 8.65 16.96
CA ASP A 8 3.91 9.08 18.35
C ASP A 8 4.36 10.56 18.52
N SER A 9 4.38 11.03 19.76
CA SER A 9 4.80 12.40 20.10
C SER A 9 6.29 12.66 19.86
N GLU A 10 7.12 11.62 19.72
CA GLU A 10 8.54 11.70 19.39
C GLU A 10 8.80 11.56 17.88
N ALA A 11 7.75 11.60 17.05
CA ALA A 11 7.78 11.38 15.61
C ALA A 11 8.25 9.98 15.19
N LYS A 12 8.15 8.99 16.07
CA LYS A 12 8.46 7.59 15.77
C LYS A 12 7.20 6.85 15.32
N ALA A 13 7.38 5.85 14.47
CA ALA A 13 6.29 4.98 14.06
C ALA A 13 5.83 4.09 15.23
N ARG A 14 4.52 3.94 15.38
CA ARG A 14 3.89 3.04 16.37
C ARG A 14 2.74 2.25 15.75
N MET A 15 2.50 1.06 16.27
CA MET A 15 1.30 0.29 15.96
C MET A 15 0.14 0.82 16.78
N VAL A 16 -1.02 1.00 16.15
CA VAL A 16 -2.25 1.42 16.84
C VAL A 16 -2.90 0.19 17.45
N ASP A 17 -3.23 0.25 18.74
CA ASP A 17 -4.08 -0.78 19.35
C ASP A 17 -5.50 -0.70 18.75
N VAL A 18 -5.97 -1.84 18.25
CA VAL A 18 -7.28 -2.00 17.63
C VAL A 18 -8.15 -3.02 18.36
N SER A 19 -7.74 -3.48 19.55
CA SER A 19 -8.39 -4.56 20.29
C SER A 19 -9.85 -4.26 20.66
N GLU A 20 -10.19 -2.98 20.87
CA GLU A 20 -11.56 -2.56 21.17
C GLU A 20 -12.46 -2.46 19.92
N LYS A 21 -11.91 -2.57 18.71
CA LYS A 21 -12.70 -2.45 17.48
C LYS A 21 -13.47 -3.73 17.21
N SER A 22 -14.73 -3.59 16.80
CA SER A 22 -15.54 -4.73 16.39
C SER A 22 -15.00 -5.40 15.13
N THR A 23 -14.94 -6.73 15.16
CA THR A 23 -14.60 -7.53 13.99
C THR A 23 -15.66 -7.38 12.91
N THR A 24 -15.21 -7.01 11.72
CA THR A 24 -16.05 -6.78 10.53
C THR A 24 -15.31 -7.34 9.31
N SER A 25 -16.04 -7.87 8.32
CA SER A 25 -15.42 -8.27 7.06
C SER A 25 -14.94 -7.03 6.32
N ARG A 26 -13.68 -7.01 5.88
CA ARG A 26 -13.06 -5.88 5.20
C ARG A 26 -12.21 -6.39 4.05
N GLU A 27 -12.41 -5.82 2.87
CA GLU A 27 -11.64 -6.11 1.67
C GLU A 27 -11.14 -4.80 1.06
N ALA A 28 -9.92 -4.82 0.53
CA ALA A 28 -9.35 -3.71 -0.20
C ALA A 28 -8.58 -4.25 -1.41
N VAL A 29 -8.79 -3.65 -2.58
CA VAL A 29 -8.08 -3.97 -3.81
C VAL A 29 -7.16 -2.80 -4.15
N ALA A 30 -5.87 -3.07 -4.36
CA ALA A 30 -4.90 -2.09 -4.79
C ALA A 30 -4.47 -2.37 -6.24
N CYS A 31 -4.27 -1.32 -7.01
CA CYS A 31 -3.70 -1.38 -8.35
C CYS A 31 -2.55 -0.37 -8.49
N GLY A 32 -1.66 -0.61 -9.45
CA GLY A 32 -0.54 0.27 -9.75
C GLY A 32 -0.13 0.15 -11.20
N THR A 33 0.58 1.15 -11.71
CA THR A 33 1.11 1.16 -13.08
C THR A 33 2.59 1.53 -13.04
N VAL A 34 3.36 0.88 -13.91
CA VAL A 34 4.78 1.19 -14.08
C VAL A 34 4.99 1.74 -15.48
N THR A 35 5.35 3.01 -15.57
CA THR A 35 5.78 3.63 -16.83
C THR A 35 7.26 3.33 -17.04
N MET A 36 7.61 2.80 -18.22
CA MET A 36 9.00 2.46 -18.55
C MET A 36 9.32 2.80 -20.01
N LYS A 37 10.63 2.82 -20.33
CA LYS A 37 11.10 3.03 -21.70
C LYS A 37 10.63 1.90 -22.62
N PRO A 38 10.40 2.16 -23.93
CA PRO A 38 9.94 1.15 -24.88
C PRO A 38 10.84 -0.09 -24.94
N GLU A 39 12.16 0.06 -24.82
CA GLU A 39 13.11 -1.06 -24.89
C GLU A 39 12.98 -1.98 -23.67
N THR A 40 12.65 -1.41 -22.51
CA THR A 40 12.40 -2.18 -21.27
C THR A 40 11.09 -2.96 -21.38
N HIS A 41 10.06 -2.35 -21.96
CA HIS A 41 8.79 -3.03 -22.20
C HIS A 41 8.95 -4.19 -23.20
N HIS A 42 9.61 -3.97 -24.34
CA HIS A 42 9.78 -5.00 -25.39
C HIS A 42 10.56 -6.24 -24.93
N ARG A 43 11.57 -6.07 -24.08
CA ARG A 43 12.35 -7.19 -23.52
C ARG A 43 11.57 -8.05 -22.54
N ASN A 44 10.59 -7.45 -21.86
CA ASN A 44 9.81 -8.10 -20.81
C ASN A 44 8.39 -8.45 -21.26
N GLN A 45 8.04 -8.27 -22.55
CA GLN A 45 6.77 -8.77 -23.06
C GLN A 45 6.77 -10.29 -22.93
N PRO A 46 5.83 -10.87 -22.16
CA PRO A 46 5.65 -12.30 -22.22
C PRO A 46 5.17 -12.63 -23.63
N ARG A 47 5.77 -13.63 -24.26
CA ARG A 47 5.22 -14.23 -25.50
C ARG A 47 3.94 -14.96 -25.12
N TRP A 48 2.87 -14.21 -24.87
CA TRP A 48 1.53 -14.78 -24.79
C TRP A 48 1.22 -15.28 -26.20
N ASN A 49 1.24 -16.60 -26.34
CA ASN A 49 0.80 -17.31 -27.53
C ASN A 49 -0.68 -17.65 -27.37
#